data_AF-A0A850GKB1-F1
#
_entry.id   AF-A0A850GKB1-F1
#
_cell.length_a   1.000
_cell.length_b   1.000
_cell.length_c   1.000
_cell.angle_alpha   90.00
_cell.angle_beta   90.00
_cell.angle_gamma   90.00
#
_symmetry.space_group_name_H-M   'P 1'
#
loop_
_entity.id
_entity.type
_entity.pdbx_description
1 polymer ?
#
loop_
_entity_poly.entity_id
_entity_poly.type
_entity_poly.pdbx_seq_one_letter_code
_entity_poly.pdbx_strand_id
1 'polypeptide(L)'
;MSALALHSQLSMPGSAIRDIPASTPKDAPSAKLRQLAHRWLPMLLRRVGVASRCVHLLLKPNVDDMELLIRLKVVRDAALLSAASAWAKHDRQNAELAESAAAIAGQLALGIELSSRNEQAAERSVARAADLLVSLLVIRPSGGSEIAPTPAAPLPQKRSWWSRLRRWLSWGSRHQ
;
A
#
# COMPACT_ATOMS: atom_id res chain seq x y z
N MET A 1 19.90 18.52 -70.83
CA MET A 1 18.53 19.05 -70.75
C MET A 1 17.62 17.94 -70.27
N SER A 2 17.02 18.11 -69.09
CA SER A 2 15.67 17.66 -68.69
C SER A 2 15.56 17.76 -67.17
N ALA A 3 14.62 18.58 -66.74
CA ALA A 3 14.26 18.88 -65.36
C ALA A 3 13.08 18.00 -64.92
N LEU A 4 13.08 17.55 -63.67
CA LEU A 4 11.91 17.15 -62.85
C LEU A 4 12.39 17.33 -61.38
N ALA A 5 11.97 18.33 -60.57
CA ALA A 5 10.64 18.55 -59.95
C ALA A 5 10.15 17.26 -59.25
N LEU A 6 9.81 17.15 -57.95
CA LEU A 6 9.36 18.00 -56.84
C LEU A 6 9.57 17.16 -55.54
N HIS A 7 9.95 17.73 -54.40
CA HIS A 7 9.09 18.14 -53.26
C HIS A 7 8.22 17.04 -52.58
N SER A 8 8.28 17.04 -51.24
CA SER A 8 7.43 16.34 -50.22
C SER A 8 8.01 14.99 -49.74
N GLN A 9 8.12 14.67 -48.45
CA GLN A 9 7.27 15.04 -47.30
C GLN A 9 8.08 15.15 -46.00
N LEU A 10 7.66 16.11 -45.17
CA LEU A 10 7.89 16.15 -43.73
C LEU A 10 7.40 14.85 -43.08
N SER A 11 8.32 14.01 -42.59
CA SER A 11 7.99 12.99 -41.59
C SER A 11 8.13 13.59 -40.20
N MET A 12 6.99 13.66 -39.50
CA MET A 12 6.88 13.96 -38.08
C MET A 12 7.84 13.08 -37.24
N PRO A 13 8.39 13.58 -36.11
CA PRO A 13 8.96 12.70 -35.10
C PRO A 13 7.80 11.99 -34.40
N GLY A 14 7.46 10.81 -34.91
CA GLY A 14 6.61 9.85 -34.22
C GLY A 14 7.26 9.52 -32.89
N SER A 15 6.62 10.01 -31.83
CA SER A 15 6.89 9.76 -30.42
C SER A 15 7.51 8.38 -30.21
N ALA A 16 8.80 8.36 -29.83
CA ALA A 16 9.45 7.18 -29.27
C ALA A 16 8.81 6.90 -27.91
N ILE A 17 7.59 6.36 -27.93
CA ILE A 17 7.01 5.60 -26.83
C ILE A 17 7.87 4.35 -26.73
N ARG A 18 9.02 4.48 -26.06
CA ARG A 18 9.82 3.35 -25.61
C ARG A 18 8.95 2.58 -24.62
N ASP A 19 8.35 1.53 -25.14
CA ASP A 19 8.23 0.22 -24.51
C ASP A 19 8.33 0.26 -22.99
N ILE A 20 7.19 0.56 -22.38
CA ILE A 20 6.90 0.08 -21.04
C ILE A 20 7.09 -1.44 -21.10
N PRO A 21 8.03 -2.05 -20.35
CA PRO A 21 8.10 -3.50 -20.33
C PRO A 21 6.77 -4.01 -19.80
N ALA A 22 6.03 -4.67 -20.68
CA ALA A 22 4.81 -5.36 -20.39
C ALA A 22 5.05 -6.23 -19.16
N SER A 23 4.34 -5.88 -18.09
CA SER A 23 4.28 -6.61 -16.84
C SER A 23 4.10 -8.11 -17.10
N THR A 24 5.09 -8.91 -16.74
CA THR A 24 4.90 -10.36 -16.64
C THR A 24 3.77 -10.63 -15.63
N PRO A 25 2.72 -11.37 -16.01
CA PRO A 25 1.65 -11.72 -15.09
C PRO A 25 2.15 -12.86 -14.20
N LYS A 26 2.81 -12.50 -13.10
CA LYS A 26 2.98 -13.39 -11.96
C LYS A 26 2.37 -12.66 -10.79
N ASP A 27 1.15 -13.06 -10.43
CA ASP A 27 0.41 -12.66 -9.21
C ASP A 27 1.14 -13.15 -7.94
N ALA A 28 2.42 -12.83 -7.84
CA ALA A 28 3.27 -13.20 -6.73
C ALA A 28 2.92 -12.35 -5.50
N PRO A 29 3.11 -12.88 -4.28
CA PRO A 29 2.95 -12.13 -3.03
C PRO A 29 3.67 -10.77 -3.04
N SER A 30 4.73 -10.62 -3.83
CA SER A 30 5.46 -9.37 -4.04
C SER A 30 4.62 -8.22 -4.63
N ALA A 31 3.72 -8.49 -5.59
CA ALA A 31 2.87 -7.45 -6.18
C ALA A 31 1.86 -6.90 -5.16
N LYS A 32 1.25 -7.78 -4.36
CA LYS A 32 0.32 -7.42 -3.27
C LYS A 32 1.05 -6.65 -2.18
N LEU A 33 2.23 -7.11 -1.77
CA LEU A 33 3.08 -6.45 -0.79
C LEU A 33 3.42 -5.02 -1.21
N ARG A 34 3.86 -4.85 -2.46
CA ARG A 34 4.18 -3.53 -3.03
C ARG A 34 2.97 -2.62 -3.06
N GLN A 35 1.78 -3.13 -3.38
CA GLN A 35 0.56 -2.31 -3.30
C GLN A 35 0.26 -1.84 -1.87
N LEU A 36 0.37 -2.72 -0.87
CA LEU A 36 0.18 -2.35 0.54
C LEU A 36 1.20 -1.31 1.00
N ALA A 37 2.48 -1.52 0.66
CA ALA A 37 3.59 -0.66 1.06
C ALA A 37 3.57 0.72 0.38
N HIS A 38 3.24 0.79 -0.91
CA HIS A 38 3.33 2.04 -1.68
C HIS A 38 2.04 2.85 -1.70
N ARG A 39 0.87 2.21 -1.55
CA ARG A 39 -0.43 2.88 -1.67
C ARG A 39 -1.10 3.12 -0.33
N TRP A 40 -1.14 2.10 0.53
CA TRP A 40 -2.00 2.11 1.72
C TRP A 40 -1.27 2.53 2.98
N LEU A 41 -0.07 1.98 3.23
CA LEU A 41 0.74 2.34 4.38
C LEU A 41 1.08 3.85 4.44
N PRO A 42 1.42 4.55 3.32
CA PRO A 42 1.67 5.98 3.33
C PRO A 42 0.45 6.82 3.77
N MET A 43 -0.76 6.36 3.45
CA MET A 43 -2.00 7.04 3.89
C MET A 43 -2.15 6.95 5.41
N LEU A 44 -1.91 5.77 5.99
CA LEU A 44 -1.98 5.58 7.44
C LEU A 44 -0.89 6.39 8.16
N LEU A 45 0.34 6.37 7.65
CA LEU A 45 1.48 7.11 8.24
C LEU A 45 1.24 8.62 8.29
N ARG A 46 0.64 9.20 7.24
CA ARG A 46 0.25 10.62 7.22
C ARG A 46 -0.78 10.93 8.30
N ARG A 47 -1.74 10.03 8.55
CA ARG A 47 -2.77 10.23 9.58
C ARG A 47 -2.19 10.26 10.98
N VAL A 48 -1.16 9.46 11.25
CA VAL A 48 -0.55 9.35 12.59
C VAL A 48 0.58 10.35 12.85
N GLY A 49 0.77 11.31 11.94
CA GLY A 49 1.75 12.38 12.09
C GLY A 49 3.20 11.97 11.84
N VAL A 50 3.46 10.82 11.17
CA VAL A 50 4.82 10.45 10.79
C VAL A 50 5.39 11.49 9.82
N ALA A 51 6.65 11.89 10.04
CA ALA A 51 7.31 12.90 9.24
C ALA A 51 7.23 12.61 7.73
N SER A 52 6.89 13.64 6.94
CA SER A 52 6.68 13.53 5.49
C SER A 52 7.84 12.87 4.76
N ARG A 53 9.08 13.12 5.19
CA ARG A 53 10.29 12.48 4.62
C ARG A 53 10.22 10.95 4.66
N CYS A 54 9.72 10.37 5.75
CA CYS A 54 9.61 8.93 5.92
C CYS A 54 8.49 8.37 5.03
N VAL A 55 7.39 9.11 4.90
CA VAL A 55 6.29 8.76 3.98
C VAL A 55 6.77 8.77 2.52
N HIS A 56 7.58 9.75 2.13
CA HIS A 56 8.12 9.86 0.77
C HIS A 56 9.05 8.70 0.38
N LEU A 57 9.70 8.05 1.34
CA LEU A 57 10.49 6.84 1.07
C LEU A 57 9.64 5.74 0.41
N LEU A 58 8.39 5.61 0.85
CA LEU A 58 7.45 4.62 0.33
C LEU A 58 6.71 5.08 -0.93
N LEU A 59 6.81 6.34 -1.35
CA LEU A 59 6.10 6.82 -2.53
C LEU A 59 6.88 6.67 -3.83
N LYS A 60 8.18 6.39 -3.77
CA LYS A 60 9.00 6.14 -4.96
C LYS A 60 8.67 4.76 -5.54
N PRO A 61 7.96 4.68 -6.70
CA PRO A 61 7.72 3.41 -7.34
C PRO A 61 9.02 2.92 -7.98
N ASN A 62 9.21 1.59 -8.08
CA ASN A 62 10.38 0.94 -8.68
C ASN A 62 11.63 0.88 -7.78
N VAL A 63 11.46 0.34 -6.57
CA VAL A 63 12.57 -0.16 -5.77
C VAL A 63 12.64 -1.67 -5.80
N ASP A 64 13.84 -2.22 -5.66
CA ASP A 64 14.01 -3.64 -5.39
C ASP A 64 13.51 -4.00 -3.97
N ASP A 65 13.41 -5.29 -3.71
CA ASP A 65 12.82 -5.79 -2.47
C ASP A 65 13.72 -5.52 -1.24
N MET A 66 15.05 -5.45 -1.41
CA MET A 66 15.98 -5.14 -0.31
C MET A 66 15.90 -3.68 0.09
N GLU A 67 15.86 -2.78 -0.88
CA GLU A 67 15.66 -1.35 -0.65
C GLU A 67 14.27 -1.10 -0.04
N LEU A 68 13.23 -1.79 -0.52
CA LEU A 68 11.89 -1.70 0.08
C LEU A 68 11.90 -2.19 1.54
N LEU A 69 12.60 -3.28 1.84
CA LEU A 69 12.77 -3.80 3.19
C LEU A 69 13.42 -2.77 4.12
N ILE A 70 14.51 -2.14 3.69
CA ILE A 70 15.20 -1.10 4.46
C ILE A 70 14.25 0.07 4.74
N ARG A 71 13.53 0.53 3.72
CA ARG A 71 12.56 1.63 3.86
C ARG A 71 11.42 1.30 4.82
N LEU A 72 10.90 0.08 4.77
CA LEU A 72 9.86 -0.38 5.69
C LEU A 72 10.35 -0.41 7.13
N LYS A 73 11.60 -0.82 7.38
CA LYS A 73 12.22 -0.77 8.71
C LYS A 73 12.36 0.67 9.21
N VAL A 74 12.87 1.58 8.40
CA VAL A 74 12.98 3.01 8.74
C VAL A 74 11.61 3.62 9.07
N VAL A 75 10.59 3.28 8.28
CA VAL A 75 9.21 3.75 8.48
C VAL A 75 8.61 3.19 9.76
N ARG A 76 8.83 1.91 10.05
CA ARG A 76 8.40 1.29 11.30
C ARG A 76 8.97 2.04 12.50
N ASP A 77 10.26 2.30 12.49
CA ASP A 77 10.94 2.95 13.61
C ASP A 77 10.46 4.41 13.75
N ALA A 78 10.21 5.11 12.64
CA ALA A 78 9.60 6.44 12.66
C ALA A 78 8.16 6.43 13.21
N ALA A 79 7.37 5.40 12.91
CA ALA A 79 6.02 5.24 13.46
C ALA A 79 6.05 4.95 14.97
N LEU A 80 7.00 4.14 15.45
CA LEU A 80 7.21 3.92 16.89
C LEU A 80 7.61 5.21 17.63
N LEU A 81 8.48 6.04 17.03
CA LEU A 81 8.80 7.35 17.59
C LEU A 81 7.58 8.27 17.62
N SER A 82 6.73 8.22 16.59
CA SER A 82 5.47 8.97 16.58
C SER A 82 4.53 8.52 17.70
N ALA A 83 4.42 7.19 17.93
CA ALA A 83 3.64 6.63 19.02
C ALA A 83 4.15 7.09 20.39
N ALA A 84 5.46 7.02 20.63
CA ALA A 84 6.07 7.50 21.87
C ALA A 84 5.80 8.99 22.10
N SER A 85 5.88 9.82 21.05
CA SER A 85 5.52 11.24 21.15
C SER A 85 4.04 11.47 21.43
N ALA A 86 3.14 10.64 20.90
CA ALA A 86 1.70 10.73 21.14
C ALA A 86 1.36 10.32 22.58
N TRP A 87 1.99 9.26 23.10
CA TRP A 87 1.89 8.86 24.51
C TRP A 87 2.32 9.99 25.45
N ALA A 88 3.44 10.66 25.16
CA ALA A 88 3.90 11.81 25.95
C ALA A 88 2.92 13.00 25.96
N LYS A 89 2.06 13.11 24.93
CA LYS A 89 1.01 14.13 24.82
C LYS A 89 -0.35 13.67 25.33
N HIS A 90 -0.43 12.47 25.91
CA HIS A 90 -1.67 11.80 26.32
C HIS A 90 -2.69 11.60 25.18
N ASP A 91 -2.24 11.59 23.92
CA ASP A 91 -3.08 11.29 22.76
C ASP A 91 -3.06 9.77 22.51
N ARG A 92 -3.87 9.06 23.30
CA ARG A 92 -3.94 7.59 23.27
C ARG A 92 -4.38 7.04 21.91
N GLN A 93 -5.35 7.69 21.27
CA GLN A 93 -5.86 7.23 19.98
C GLN A 93 -4.78 7.31 18.90
N ASN A 94 -4.05 8.42 18.84
CA ASN A 94 -2.98 8.57 17.87
C ASN A 94 -1.79 7.63 18.17
N ALA A 95 -1.50 7.38 19.45
CA ALA A 95 -0.46 6.45 19.86
C ALA A 95 -0.76 5.01 19.39
N GLU A 96 -1.98 4.51 19.66
CA GLU A 96 -2.42 3.17 19.24
C GLU A 96 -2.45 3.02 17.71
N LEU A 97 -2.85 4.08 16.98
CA LEU A 97 -2.81 4.11 15.53
C LEU A 97 -1.36 4.07 14.99
N ALA A 98 -0.44 4.80 15.62
CA ALA A 98 0.97 4.83 15.24
C ALA A 98 1.66 3.48 15.50
N GLU A 99 1.38 2.84 16.64
CA GLU A 99 1.85 1.47 16.94
C GLU A 99 1.32 0.47 15.92
N SER A 100 0.04 0.60 15.54
CA SER A 100 -0.55 -0.26 14.51
C SER A 100 0.11 -0.05 13.13
N ALA A 101 0.42 1.20 12.77
CA ALA A 101 1.17 1.51 11.55
C ALA A 101 2.59 0.90 11.57
N ALA A 102 3.27 0.94 12.72
CA ALA A 102 4.56 0.29 12.91
C ALA A 102 4.44 -1.24 12.77
N ALA A 103 3.44 -1.85 13.39
CA ALA A 103 3.19 -3.29 13.29
C ALA A 103 2.94 -3.73 11.84
N ILE A 104 2.15 -2.96 11.08
CA ILE A 104 1.92 -3.20 9.65
C ILE A 104 3.22 -3.12 8.87
N ALA A 105 4.02 -2.07 9.06
CA ALA A 105 5.31 -1.92 8.38
C ALA A 105 6.25 -3.10 8.70
N GLY A 106 6.26 -3.57 9.95
CA GLY A 106 7.01 -4.75 10.38
C GLY A 106 6.54 -6.05 9.73
N GLN A 107 5.22 -6.27 9.60
CA GLN A 107 4.68 -7.43 8.90
C GLN A 107 4.99 -7.41 7.41
N LEU A 108 4.93 -6.24 6.75
CA LEU A 108 5.32 -6.13 5.35
C LEU A 108 6.83 -6.41 5.18
N ALA A 109 7.68 -5.87 6.06
CA ALA A 109 9.11 -6.16 6.05
C ALA A 109 9.39 -7.66 6.21
N LEU A 110 8.74 -8.31 7.18
CA LEU A 110 8.85 -9.74 7.40
C LEU A 110 8.37 -10.55 6.18
N GLY A 111 7.29 -10.10 5.53
CA GLY A 111 6.80 -10.70 4.28
C GLY A 111 7.87 -10.71 3.18
N ILE A 112 8.66 -9.64 3.04
CA ILE A 112 9.78 -9.58 2.10
C ILE A 112 10.86 -10.59 2.51
N GLU A 113 11.30 -10.57 3.77
CA GLU A 113 12.37 -11.45 4.26
C GLU A 113 12.02 -12.94 4.10
N LEU A 114 10.75 -13.30 4.30
CA LEU A 114 10.28 -14.67 4.19
C LEU A 114 10.00 -15.11 2.76
N SER A 115 9.83 -14.19 1.80
CA SER A 115 9.41 -14.51 0.43
C SER A 115 10.34 -15.49 -0.30
N SER A 116 11.65 -15.46 0.01
CA SER A 116 12.65 -16.36 -0.58
C SER A 116 12.79 -17.71 0.12
N ARG A 117 12.30 -17.83 1.37
CA ARG A 117 12.55 -18.99 2.24
C ARG A 117 11.29 -19.78 2.56
N ASN A 118 10.14 -19.11 2.67
CA ASN A 118 8.87 -19.69 3.06
C ASN A 118 7.71 -18.82 2.55
N GLU A 119 7.27 -19.11 1.32
CA GLU A 119 6.22 -18.36 0.63
C GLU A 119 4.89 -18.35 1.42
N GLN A 120 4.49 -19.49 2.01
CA GLN A 120 3.25 -19.57 2.80
C GLN A 120 3.30 -18.71 4.07
N ALA A 121 4.47 -18.59 4.71
CA ALA A 121 4.64 -17.73 5.88
C ALA A 121 4.64 -16.24 5.47
N ALA A 122 5.28 -15.91 4.34
CA ALA A 122 5.25 -14.59 3.75
C ALA A 122 3.82 -14.14 3.43
N GLU A 123 3.04 -15.00 2.76
CA GLU A 123 1.63 -14.73 2.45
C GLU A 123 0.78 -14.49 3.70
N ARG A 124 0.96 -15.29 4.75
CA ARG A 124 0.26 -15.10 6.03
C ARG A 124 0.63 -13.78 6.70
N SER A 125 1.89 -13.38 6.64
CA SER A 125 2.34 -12.10 7.19
C SER A 125 1.74 -10.91 6.42
N VAL A 126 1.79 -10.96 5.09
CA VAL A 126 1.19 -9.93 4.21
C VAL A 126 -0.34 -9.87 4.37
N ALA A 127 -1.02 -11.01 4.51
CA ALA A 127 -2.46 -11.06 4.74
C ALA A 127 -2.85 -10.38 6.06
N ARG A 128 -2.11 -10.63 7.16
CA ARG A 128 -2.33 -9.96 8.45
C ARG A 128 -2.12 -8.44 8.33
N ALA A 129 -1.08 -8.00 7.62
CA ALA A 129 -0.85 -6.59 7.37
C ALA A 129 -2.00 -5.93 6.59
N ALA A 130 -2.53 -6.64 5.58
CA ALA A 130 -3.67 -6.19 4.79
C ALA A 130 -4.95 -6.05 5.64
N ASP A 131 -5.26 -7.04 6.46
CA ASP A 131 -6.45 -7.04 7.32
C ASP A 131 -6.41 -5.89 8.34
N LEU A 132 -5.24 -5.61 8.92
CA LEU A 132 -5.03 -4.45 9.79
C LEU A 132 -5.18 -3.13 9.04
N LEU A 133 -4.57 -2.99 7.85
CA LEU A 133 -4.70 -1.78 7.03
C LEU A 133 -6.16 -1.50 6.66
N VAL A 134 -6.91 -2.52 6.24
CA VAL A 134 -8.33 -2.37 5.92
C VAL A 134 -9.12 -1.97 7.16
N SER A 135 -8.88 -2.61 8.30
CA SER A 135 -9.60 -2.28 9.53
C SER A 135 -9.39 -0.82 9.94
N LEU A 136 -8.14 -0.31 9.86
CA LEU A 136 -7.80 1.06 10.29
C LEU A 136 -8.18 2.16 9.29
N LEU A 137 -8.30 1.82 8.00
CA LEU A 137 -8.63 2.76 6.94
C LEU A 137 -10.13 2.77 6.60
N VAL A 138 -10.83 1.64 6.71
CA VAL A 138 -12.25 1.49 6.36
C VAL A 138 -13.15 1.68 7.58
N ILE A 139 -12.76 1.15 8.73
CA ILE A 139 -13.49 1.36 9.98
C ILE A 139 -12.90 2.62 10.59
N ARG A 140 -13.49 3.76 10.26
CA ARG A 140 -13.22 5.02 10.94
C ARG A 140 -13.28 4.75 12.46
N PRO A 141 -12.32 5.23 13.27
CA PRO A 141 -12.57 5.34 14.70
C PRO A 141 -13.64 6.42 14.83
N SER A 142 -14.90 6.00 14.77
CA SER A 142 -16.03 6.83 15.14
C SER A 142 -15.82 7.14 16.61
N GLY A 143 -15.47 8.39 16.91
CA GLY A 143 -15.62 8.89 18.26
C GLY A 143 -17.04 8.61 18.74
N GLY A 144 -17.14 8.08 19.96
CA GLY A 144 -18.34 8.04 20.79
C GLY A 144 -19.62 7.55 20.11
N SER A 145 -19.91 6.27 20.23
CA SER A 145 -21.26 5.82 20.58
C SER A 145 -21.22 4.35 20.99
N GLU A 146 -21.40 4.10 22.29
CA GLU A 146 -21.85 2.80 22.77
C GLU A 146 -23.16 2.46 22.06
N ILE A 147 -23.12 1.49 21.15
CA ILE A 147 -24.32 0.80 20.70
C ILE A 147 -24.16 -0.64 21.14
N ALA A 148 -25.06 -1.03 22.04
CA ALA A 148 -25.15 -2.30 22.72
C ALA A 148 -24.99 -3.53 21.80
N PRO A 149 -24.50 -4.67 22.33
CA PRO A 149 -24.30 -5.88 21.55
C PRO A 149 -25.65 -6.53 21.22
N THR A 150 -26.04 -6.55 19.95
CA THR A 150 -27.10 -7.44 19.45
C THR A 150 -26.48 -8.78 19.08
N PRO A 151 -26.99 -9.93 19.57
CA PRO A 151 -26.37 -11.23 19.30
C PRO A 151 -26.85 -11.83 17.96
N ALA A 152 -25.94 -12.58 17.34
CA ALA A 152 -26.17 -13.61 16.33
C ALA A 152 -26.70 -13.17 14.94
N ALA A 153 -25.80 -12.67 14.10
CA ALA A 153 -25.86 -12.90 12.66
C ALA A 153 -24.79 -13.94 12.26
N PRO A 154 -25.11 -14.97 11.47
CA PRO A 154 -24.17 -16.02 11.11
C PRO A 154 -22.98 -15.43 10.34
N LEU A 155 -21.77 -15.76 10.80
CA LEU A 155 -20.50 -15.34 10.20
C LEU A 155 -20.54 -15.60 8.68
N PRO A 156 -20.45 -14.56 7.82
CA PRO A 156 -20.44 -14.79 6.40
C PRO A 156 -19.14 -15.52 6.05
N GLN A 157 -19.33 -16.73 5.51
CA GLN A 157 -18.33 -17.61 4.91
C GLN A 157 -17.17 -16.83 4.27
N LYS A 158 -15.95 -17.35 4.45
CA LYS A 158 -14.63 -16.89 3.95
C LYS A 158 -14.65 -16.34 2.53
N ARG A 159 -15.24 -15.16 2.34
CA ARG A 159 -15.10 -14.35 1.13
C ARG A 159 -13.74 -13.68 1.23
N SER A 160 -12.83 -14.06 0.34
CA SER A 160 -11.47 -13.52 0.30
C SER A 160 -11.53 -11.99 0.35
N TRP A 161 -10.76 -11.38 1.25
CA TRP A 161 -10.67 -9.93 1.43
C TRP A 161 -10.40 -9.19 0.10
N TRP A 162 -9.70 -9.85 -0.83
CA TRP A 162 -9.48 -9.38 -2.21
C TRP A 162 -10.76 -9.14 -3.01
N SER A 163 -11.82 -9.92 -2.77
CA SER A 163 -13.14 -9.68 -3.38
C SER A 163 -13.83 -8.43 -2.83
N ARG A 164 -13.58 -8.08 -1.55
CA ARG A 164 -14.12 -6.85 -0.93
C ARG A 164 -13.37 -5.63 -1.42
N LEU A 165 -12.04 -5.71 -1.51
CA LEU A 165 -11.19 -4.64 -2.03
C LEU A 165 -11.43 -4.38 -3.54
N ARG A 166 -11.54 -5.43 -4.37
CA ARG A 166 -11.90 -5.28 -5.80
C ARG A 166 -13.26 -4.63 -6.00
N ARG A 167 -14.24 -4.95 -5.15
CA ARG A 167 -15.57 -4.34 -5.20
C ARG A 167 -15.53 -2.84 -4.92
N TRP A 168 -14.66 -2.41 -4.00
CA TRP A 168 -14.49 -0.98 -3.71
C TRP A 168 -13.74 -0.25 -4.84
N LEU A 169 -12.67 -0.87 -5.37
CA LEU A 169 -11.94 -0.32 -6.52
C LEU A 169 -12.81 -0.22 -7.78
N SER A 170 -13.72 -1.17 -8.01
CA SER A 170 -14.65 -1.12 -9.16
C SER A 170 -15.83 -0.16 -8.97
N TRP A 171 -16.15 0.24 -7.73
CA TRP A 171 -17.12 1.30 -7.45
C TRP A 171 -16.53 2.70 -7.68
N GLY A 172 -15.23 2.89 -7.43
CA GLY A 172 -14.53 4.15 -7.69
C GLY A 172 -14.37 4.51 -9.18
N SER A 173 -14.56 3.56 -10.11
CA SER A 173 -14.48 3.80 -11.56
C SER A 173 -15.83 4.07 -12.24
N ARG A 174 -16.95 4.10 -11.51
CA ARG A 174 -18.29 4.44 -12.08
C ARG A 174 -18.71 5.88 -11.87
N HIS A 175 -17.85 6.70 -11.26
CA HIS A 175 -18.11 8.12 -10.97
C HIS A 175 -17.02 9.05 -11.55
N GLN A 176 -16.38 8.65 -12.65
CA GLN A 176 -15.65 9.57 -13.53
C GLN A 176 -16.36 9.64 -14.87
#